data_AF-A0A1H4KAS8-F1
#
_entry.id   AF-A0A1H4KAS8-F1
#
_cell.length_a   1.000
_cell.length_b   1.000
_cell.length_c   1.000
_cell.angle_alpha   90.00
_cell.angle_beta   90.00
_cell.angle_gamma   90.00
#
_symmetry.space_group_name_H-M   'P 1'
#
loop_
_entity.id
_entity.type
_entity.pdbx_description
1 polymer ?
#
loop_
_entity_poly.entity_id
_entity_poly.type
_entity_poly.pdbx_seq_one_letter_code
_entity_poly.pdbx_strand_id
1 'polypeptide(L)'
;MDIDEYRAARRTRLVELATELGVPAEESAVVVDQVIEEQQRRIRRADDPDDVVVPALRDRILGGRQRGRSATVVPLVACAAVVLAVSLAYVTRDEDRAPTMPSLLGFTAAEATRTLERDDIAVHVVGVPQCNPAGQVLGSDPPAGSAIGTDEVVTVIATSTPQWKCPADGDSRARAWTFLRFLVGGSAHPDFAPGVRLYVDGEQVTVVDGGASASSPGWRSAVSDPVLQYVSRPAPNPLGQPVVSVSQGTPPATTCGHPRATPVGAVVPSTRLVLMAGGPDAVNGCGLTIDLFEDVLGKISGVALYTPGTAAAP
;
A
#
# COMPACT_ATOMS: atom_id res chain seq x y z
N MET A 1 -30.10 28.31 43.80
CA MET A 1 -30.43 28.52 42.38
C MET A 1 -31.89 28.17 42.22
N ASP A 2 -32.67 29.10 41.70
CA ASP A 2 -34.09 28.90 41.46
C ASP A 2 -34.29 27.83 40.37
N ILE A 3 -35.40 27.08 40.44
CA ILE A 3 -35.71 26.03 39.46
C ILE A 3 -35.83 26.63 38.06
N ASP A 4 -36.36 27.85 37.95
CA ASP A 4 -36.51 28.53 36.67
C ASP A 4 -35.18 29.08 36.14
N GLU A 5 -34.30 29.56 37.03
CA GLU A 5 -32.92 29.95 36.69
C GLU A 5 -32.09 28.75 36.19
N TYR A 6 -32.24 27.59 36.83
CA TYR A 6 -31.59 26.35 36.40
C TYR A 6 -32.09 25.90 35.01
N ARG A 7 -33.41 25.97 34.76
CA ARG A 7 -34.01 25.63 33.47
C ARG A 7 -33.53 26.56 32.36
N ALA A 8 -33.46 27.86 32.64
CA ALA A 8 -32.97 28.85 31.68
C ALA A 8 -31.51 28.59 31.32
N ALA A 9 -30.63 28.39 32.30
CA ALA A 9 -29.21 28.10 32.07
C ALA A 9 -29.00 26.82 31.23
N ARG A 10 -29.79 25.78 31.51
CA ARG A 10 -29.72 24.51 30.77
C ARG A 10 -30.24 24.63 29.34
N ARG A 11 -31.31 25.39 29.12
CA ARG A 11 -31.82 25.69 27.77
C ARG A 11 -30.78 26.44 26.95
N THR A 12 -30.09 27.43 27.51
CA THR A 12 -29.01 28.16 26.82
C THR A 12 -27.92 27.20 26.32
N ARG A 13 -27.48 26.27 27.17
CA ARG A 13 -26.46 25.28 26.81
C ARG A 13 -26.88 24.35 25.66
N LEU A 14 -28.16 23.96 25.60
CA LEU A 14 -28.69 23.14 24.51
C LEU A 14 -28.77 23.91 23.19
N VAL A 15 -29.07 25.22 23.25
CA VAL A 15 -29.08 26.10 22.07
C VAL A 15 -27.66 26.27 21.52
N GLU A 16 -26.67 26.51 22.38
CA GLU A 16 -25.25 26.55 21.99
C GLU A 16 -24.81 25.25 21.30
N LEU A 17 -25.18 24.10 21.88
CA LEU A 17 -24.88 22.79 21.29
C LEU A 17 -25.55 22.60 19.91
N ALA A 18 -26.78 23.07 19.71
CA ALA A 18 -27.44 23.01 18.41
C ALA A 18 -26.69 23.84 17.36
N THR A 19 -26.19 25.02 17.75
CA THR A 19 -25.38 25.87 16.88
C THR A 19 -24.02 25.22 16.55
N GLU A 20 -23.35 24.59 17.53
CA GLU A 20 -22.12 23.82 17.31
C GLU A 20 -22.31 22.64 16.35
N LEU A 21 -23.51 22.06 16.32
CA LEU A 21 -23.89 20.98 15.41
C LEU A 21 -24.32 21.48 14.01
N GLY A 22 -24.27 22.80 13.76
CA GLY A 22 -24.47 23.41 12.44
C GLY A 22 -25.85 24.01 12.19
N VAL A 23 -26.71 24.13 13.21
CA VAL A 23 -28.00 24.83 13.08
C VAL A 23 -27.78 26.35 13.13
N PRO A 24 -28.40 27.16 12.26
CA PRO A 24 -28.35 28.62 12.37
C PRO A 24 -28.77 29.11 13.76
N ALA A 25 -28.15 30.18 14.27
CA ALA A 25 -28.38 30.66 15.63
C ALA A 25 -29.84 31.08 15.85
N GLU A 26 -30.48 31.67 14.83
CA GLU A 26 -31.88 32.07 14.81
C GLU A 26 -32.87 30.90 14.85
N GLU A 27 -32.47 29.70 14.43
CA GLU A 27 -33.31 28.50 14.41
C GLU A 27 -33.04 27.55 15.59
N SER A 28 -31.87 27.67 16.21
CA SER A 28 -31.38 26.75 17.25
C SER A 28 -32.35 26.64 18.44
N ALA A 29 -32.95 27.76 18.88
CA ALA A 29 -33.94 27.76 19.96
C ALA A 29 -35.21 26.97 19.60
N VAL A 30 -35.69 27.11 18.37
CA VAL A 30 -36.90 26.43 17.88
C VAL A 30 -36.67 24.92 17.78
N VAL A 31 -35.49 24.51 17.28
CA VAL A 31 -35.13 23.08 17.19
C VAL A 31 -35.03 22.44 18.57
N VAL A 32 -34.41 23.12 19.54
CA VAL A 32 -34.31 22.63 20.92
C VAL A 32 -35.70 22.48 21.56
N ASP A 33 -36.59 23.47 21.38
CA ASP A 33 -37.95 23.41 21.93
C ASP A 33 -38.75 22.24 21.33
N GLN A 34 -38.64 22.00 20.01
CA GLN A 34 -39.26 20.85 19.35
C GLN A 34 -38.75 19.51 19.91
N VAL A 35 -37.43 19.36 20.09
CA VAL A 35 -36.85 18.11 20.63
C VAL A 35 -37.30 17.89 22.08
N ILE A 36 -37.36 18.94 22.90
CA ILE A 36 -37.86 18.84 24.29
C ILE A 36 -39.33 18.43 24.31
N GLU A 37 -40.16 19.01 23.44
CA GLU A 37 -41.58 18.67 23.31
C GLU A 37 -41.77 17.21 22.87
N GLU A 38 -41.07 16.77 21.83
CA GLU A 38 -41.11 15.39 21.34
C GLU A 38 -40.66 14.37 22.39
N GLN A 39 -39.63 14.71 23.18
CA GLN A 39 -39.07 13.83 24.20
C GLN A 39 -39.71 13.99 25.59
N GLN A 40 -40.74 14.83 25.76
CA GLN A 40 -41.29 15.21 27.06
C GLN A 40 -41.67 14.00 27.94
N ARG A 41 -42.23 12.93 27.35
CA ARG A 41 -42.59 11.70 28.08
C ARG A 41 -41.38 10.92 28.58
N ARG A 42 -40.26 10.94 27.85
CA ARG A 42 -39.01 10.26 28.22
C ARG A 42 -38.24 11.08 29.25
N ILE A 43 -38.20 12.39 29.10
CA ILE A 43 -37.61 13.32 30.08
C ILE A 43 -38.25 13.13 31.46
N ARG A 44 -39.59 13.04 31.54
CA ARG A 44 -40.29 12.82 32.83
C ARG A 44 -39.93 11.51 33.54
N ARG A 45 -39.34 10.54 32.83
CA ARG A 45 -38.98 9.21 33.36
C ARG A 45 -37.48 9.04 33.57
N ALA A 46 -36.67 9.97 33.08
CA ALA A 46 -35.22 9.89 33.18
C ALA A 46 -34.75 10.54 34.48
N ASP A 47 -33.73 9.96 35.11
CA ASP A 47 -33.08 10.53 36.28
C ASP A 47 -32.32 11.82 35.91
N ASP A 48 -31.79 11.89 34.69
CA ASP A 48 -31.18 13.08 34.09
C ASP A 48 -31.80 13.40 32.71
N PRO A 49 -32.39 14.58 32.49
CA PRO A 49 -32.94 14.99 31.19
C PRO A 49 -31.93 15.03 30.04
N ASP A 50 -30.63 15.28 30.30
CA ASP A 50 -29.63 15.51 29.24
C ASP A 50 -29.29 14.21 28.52
N ASP A 51 -29.34 13.08 29.23
CA ASP A 51 -29.18 11.73 28.66
C ASP A 51 -30.24 11.41 27.60
N VAL A 52 -31.37 12.13 27.61
CA VAL A 52 -32.44 12.00 26.62
C VAL A 52 -32.34 13.08 25.55
N VAL A 53 -32.14 14.34 25.96
CA VAL A 53 -32.24 15.50 25.05
C VAL A 53 -31.01 15.63 24.15
N VAL A 54 -29.79 15.44 24.68
CA VAL A 54 -28.55 15.62 23.90
C VAL A 54 -28.43 14.61 22.75
N PRO A 55 -28.66 13.30 22.97
CA PRO A 55 -28.65 12.34 21.87
C PRO A 55 -29.78 12.58 20.87
N ALA A 56 -30.98 12.92 21.33
CA ALA A 56 -32.12 13.21 20.44
C ALA A 56 -31.87 14.46 19.57
N LEU A 57 -31.23 15.49 20.12
CA LEU A 57 -30.84 16.70 19.40
C LEU A 57 -29.76 16.38 18.34
N ARG A 58 -28.74 15.60 18.70
CA ARG A 58 -27.70 15.14 17.75
C ARG A 58 -28.29 14.30 16.62
N ASP A 59 -29.16 13.34 16.95
CA ASP A 59 -29.83 12.50 15.95
C ASP A 59 -30.70 13.33 15.01
N ARG A 60 -31.39 14.36 15.53
CA ARG A 60 -32.24 15.26 14.75
C ARG A 60 -31.44 16.09 13.76
N ILE A 61 -30.29 16.64 14.17
CA ILE A 61 -29.47 17.55 13.36
C ILE A 61 -28.58 16.77 12.38
N LEU A 62 -27.97 15.66 12.82
CA LEU A 62 -27.04 14.87 11.99
C LEU A 62 -27.73 13.84 11.09
N GLY A 63 -29.08 13.83 11.06
CA GLY A 63 -29.84 13.00 10.12
C GLY A 63 -29.91 11.53 10.51
N GLY A 64 -30.02 11.22 11.80
CA GLY A 64 -30.31 9.88 12.30
C GLY A 64 -31.58 9.32 11.65
N ARG A 65 -31.40 8.40 10.69
CA ARG A 65 -32.47 7.71 9.97
C ARG A 65 -33.55 7.21 10.95
N GLN A 66 -34.71 7.86 10.94
CA GLN A 66 -35.90 7.35 11.60
C GLN A 66 -36.28 5.98 11.00
N ARG A 67 -35.96 4.89 11.71
CA ARG A 67 -36.58 3.57 11.52
C ARG A 67 -38.01 3.64 12.06
N GLY A 68 -38.92 4.21 11.28
CA GLY A 68 -40.36 4.21 11.53
C GLY A 68 -41.06 3.07 10.78
N ARG A 69 -41.50 2.04 11.53
CA ARG A 69 -42.45 1.03 11.07
C ARG A 69 -43.78 1.69 10.64
N SER A 70 -44.17 1.55 9.37
CA SER A 70 -45.57 1.29 9.00
C SER A 70 -45.66 0.72 7.57
N ALA A 71 -46.43 -0.36 7.43
CA ALA A 71 -46.93 -0.87 6.16
C ALA A 71 -47.79 0.23 5.49
N THR A 72 -47.91 0.39 4.17
CA THR A 72 -48.42 -0.58 3.20
C THR A 72 -48.24 0.00 1.77
N VAL A 73 -47.51 -0.72 0.89
CA VAL A 73 -47.72 -0.85 -0.58
C VAL A 73 -47.37 0.32 -1.56
N VAL A 74 -46.57 1.32 -1.18
CA VAL A 74 -45.93 2.25 -2.16
C VAL A 74 -44.37 2.29 -2.19
N PRO A 75 -43.57 1.68 -1.26
CA PRO A 75 -42.16 2.07 -1.11
C PRO A 75 -41.13 1.33 -2.01
N LEU A 76 -41.53 0.36 -2.83
CA LEU A 76 -40.55 -0.41 -3.62
C LEU A 76 -39.91 0.41 -4.74
N VAL A 77 -40.65 1.33 -5.35
CA VAL A 77 -40.13 2.17 -6.45
C VAL A 77 -39.20 3.27 -5.92
N ALA A 78 -39.53 3.87 -4.76
CA ALA A 78 -38.70 4.93 -4.17
C ALA A 78 -37.39 4.37 -3.57
N CYS A 79 -37.42 3.20 -2.93
CA CYS A 79 -36.18 2.53 -2.49
C CYS A 79 -35.33 2.08 -3.67
N ALA A 80 -35.92 1.53 -4.74
CA ALA A 80 -35.18 1.24 -5.96
C ALA A 80 -34.58 2.52 -6.56
N ALA A 81 -35.31 3.63 -6.59
CA ALA A 81 -34.80 4.90 -7.11
C ALA A 81 -33.69 5.52 -6.25
N VAL A 82 -33.77 5.43 -4.91
CA VAL A 82 -32.71 5.94 -4.01
C VAL A 82 -31.50 5.02 -4.01
N VAL A 83 -31.69 3.70 -4.02
CA VAL A 83 -30.57 2.76 -4.21
C VAL A 83 -29.96 2.98 -5.58
N LEU A 84 -30.75 3.15 -6.64
CA LEU A 84 -30.27 3.46 -7.98
C LEU A 84 -29.57 4.81 -8.04
N ALA A 85 -30.05 5.85 -7.36
CA ALA A 85 -29.44 7.18 -7.33
C ALA A 85 -28.15 7.20 -6.50
N VAL A 86 -28.08 6.47 -5.39
CA VAL A 86 -26.86 6.29 -4.59
C VAL A 86 -25.87 5.40 -5.32
N SER A 87 -26.34 4.34 -6.00
CA SER A 87 -25.51 3.49 -6.85
C SER A 87 -24.99 4.30 -8.04
N LEU A 88 -25.81 5.12 -8.70
CA LEU A 88 -25.36 6.04 -9.74
C LEU A 88 -24.34 7.03 -9.18
N ALA A 89 -24.61 7.65 -8.02
CA ALA A 89 -23.71 8.63 -7.43
C ALA A 89 -22.36 8.03 -6.96
N TYR A 90 -22.34 6.75 -6.61
CA TYR A 90 -21.09 6.02 -6.34
C TYR A 90 -20.38 5.60 -7.62
N VAL A 91 -21.13 5.16 -8.64
CA VAL A 91 -20.58 4.79 -9.95
C VAL A 91 -20.01 6.02 -10.67
N THR A 92 -20.59 7.21 -10.53
CA THR A 92 -20.10 8.43 -11.20
C THR A 92 -18.98 9.15 -10.46
N ARG A 93 -18.58 8.74 -9.25
CA ARG A 93 -17.53 9.43 -8.48
C ARG A 93 -16.13 8.88 -8.69
N ASP A 94 -15.99 7.68 -9.24
CA ASP A 94 -14.68 7.08 -9.49
C ASP A 94 -14.07 7.46 -10.86
N GLU A 95 -14.82 8.13 -11.73
CA GLU A 95 -14.41 8.32 -13.13
C GLU A 95 -13.38 9.44 -13.39
N ASP A 96 -13.09 10.31 -12.41
CA ASP A 96 -12.25 11.50 -12.63
C ASP A 96 -10.86 11.47 -11.98
N ARG A 97 -10.48 10.38 -11.28
CA ARG A 97 -9.12 10.30 -10.73
C ARG A 97 -8.18 9.78 -11.81
N ALA A 98 -7.37 10.68 -12.38
CA ALA A 98 -6.32 10.32 -13.34
C ALA A 98 -5.53 9.10 -12.82
N PRO A 99 -5.33 8.07 -13.67
CA PRO A 99 -4.62 6.86 -13.27
C PRO A 99 -3.22 7.22 -12.79
N THR A 100 -2.74 6.55 -11.75
CA THR A 100 -1.39 6.79 -11.23
C THR A 100 -0.41 5.79 -11.83
N MET A 101 0.78 6.26 -12.20
CA MET A 101 1.86 5.45 -12.75
C MET A 101 2.27 4.36 -11.75
N PRO A 102 2.12 3.07 -12.09
CA PRO A 102 2.56 2.00 -11.20
C PRO A 102 4.09 1.93 -11.15
N SER A 103 4.63 1.36 -10.07
CA SER A 103 6.04 0.96 -10.05
C SER A 103 6.26 -0.18 -11.06
N LEU A 104 7.25 -0.04 -11.93
CA LEU A 104 7.63 -1.05 -12.93
C LEU A 104 8.89 -1.80 -12.51
N LEU A 105 9.33 -1.60 -11.27
CA LEU A 105 10.56 -2.20 -10.77
C LEU A 105 10.48 -3.72 -10.79
N GLY A 106 11.49 -4.35 -11.39
CA GLY A 106 11.53 -5.81 -11.52
C GLY A 106 10.79 -6.34 -12.74
N PHE A 107 10.24 -5.50 -13.62
CA PHE A 107 9.74 -5.95 -14.94
C PHE A 107 10.79 -5.83 -16.03
N THR A 108 10.66 -6.65 -17.07
CA THR A 108 11.28 -6.38 -18.38
C THR A 108 10.46 -5.35 -19.16
N ALA A 109 11.05 -4.71 -20.17
CA ALA A 109 10.37 -3.76 -21.04
C ALA A 109 9.11 -4.38 -21.67
N ALA A 110 9.18 -5.64 -22.12
CA ALA A 110 8.04 -6.35 -22.67
C ALA A 110 6.95 -6.69 -21.63
N GLU A 111 7.31 -6.92 -20.37
CA GLU A 111 6.35 -7.11 -19.27
C GLU A 111 5.71 -5.78 -18.86
N ALA A 112 6.50 -4.70 -18.78
CA ALA A 112 6.01 -3.36 -18.48
C ALA A 112 5.08 -2.83 -19.58
N THR A 113 5.47 -2.92 -20.85
CA THR A 113 4.62 -2.54 -21.99
C THR A 113 3.29 -3.27 -21.96
N ARG A 114 3.29 -4.61 -21.83
CA ARG A 114 2.05 -5.40 -21.73
C ARG A 114 1.20 -5.05 -20.51
N THR A 115 1.81 -4.58 -19.43
CA THR A 115 1.08 -4.19 -18.21
C THR A 115 0.41 -2.85 -18.42
N LEU A 116 1.12 -1.86 -18.94
CA LEU A 116 0.60 -0.52 -19.19
C LEU A 116 -0.44 -0.52 -20.33
N GLU A 117 -0.20 -1.26 -21.41
CA GLU A 117 -1.16 -1.39 -22.52
C GLU A 117 -2.47 -2.06 -22.11
N ARG A 118 -2.45 -2.92 -21.08
CA ARG A 118 -3.69 -3.51 -20.53
C ARG A 118 -4.58 -2.46 -19.86
N ASP A 119 -3.97 -1.38 -19.38
CA ASP A 119 -4.63 -0.26 -18.72
C ASP A 119 -4.83 0.92 -19.70
N ASP A 120 -4.81 0.63 -21.02
CA ASP A 120 -4.96 1.60 -22.12
C ASP A 120 -3.92 2.74 -22.12
N ILE A 121 -2.75 2.53 -21.51
CA ILE A 121 -1.65 3.51 -21.48
C ILE A 121 -0.70 3.28 -22.66
N ALA A 122 -0.50 4.32 -23.48
CA ALA A 122 0.45 4.28 -24.59
C ALA A 122 1.91 4.29 -24.08
N VAL A 123 2.77 3.47 -24.69
CA VAL A 123 4.15 3.26 -24.21
C VAL A 123 5.19 3.53 -25.29
N HIS A 124 6.25 4.24 -24.91
CA HIS A 124 7.49 4.35 -25.68
C HIS A 124 8.67 3.76 -24.88
N VAL A 125 9.45 2.85 -25.46
CA VAL A 125 10.59 2.24 -24.75
C VAL A 125 11.89 2.89 -25.18
N VAL A 126 12.65 3.41 -24.22
CA VAL A 126 14.00 3.97 -24.42
C VAL A 126 15.04 3.05 -23.79
N GLY A 127 15.99 2.58 -24.59
CA GLY A 127 17.09 1.73 -24.15
C GLY A 127 18.30 2.53 -23.67
N VAL A 128 18.76 2.27 -22.44
CA VAL A 128 19.95 2.86 -21.83
C VAL A 128 21.05 1.81 -21.69
N PRO A 129 22.22 1.99 -22.35
CA PRO A 129 23.35 1.07 -22.24
C PRO A 129 23.77 0.85 -20.77
N GLN A 130 23.65 -0.38 -20.26
CA GLN A 130 23.94 -0.73 -18.87
C GLN A 130 24.41 -2.18 -18.72
N CYS A 131 25.15 -2.48 -17.66
CA CYS A 131 25.63 -3.85 -17.40
C CYS A 131 24.63 -4.78 -16.71
N ASN A 132 23.37 -4.36 -16.60
CA ASN A 132 22.25 -5.22 -16.21
C ASN A 132 21.78 -6.03 -17.44
N PRO A 133 21.01 -7.12 -17.24
CA PRO A 133 20.39 -7.86 -18.35
C PRO A 133 19.62 -6.91 -19.26
N ALA A 134 19.78 -7.06 -20.58
CA ALA A 134 19.11 -6.18 -21.55
C ALA A 134 17.57 -6.29 -21.42
N GLY A 135 16.89 -5.17 -21.60
CA GLY A 135 15.44 -5.05 -21.49
C GLY A 135 14.94 -4.97 -20.05
N GLN A 136 15.78 -4.85 -19.03
CA GLN A 136 15.36 -4.67 -17.64
C GLN A 136 14.90 -3.22 -17.41
N VAL A 137 13.71 -3.01 -16.86
CA VAL A 137 13.21 -1.67 -16.57
C VAL A 137 14.00 -1.03 -15.43
N LEU A 138 14.44 0.20 -15.67
CA LEU A 138 15.12 1.07 -14.71
C LEU A 138 14.17 2.09 -14.09
N GLY A 139 13.11 2.48 -14.82
CA GLY A 139 12.07 3.42 -14.38
C GLY A 139 11.17 3.88 -15.53
N SER A 140 10.39 4.92 -15.28
CA SER A 140 9.50 5.54 -16.26
C SER A 140 9.50 7.06 -16.16
N ASP A 141 9.00 7.70 -17.21
CA ASP A 141 8.59 9.10 -17.24
C ASP A 141 7.14 9.17 -17.79
N PRO A 142 6.14 9.61 -16.99
CA PRO A 142 6.26 10.15 -15.63
C PRO A 142 6.73 9.08 -14.61
N PRO A 143 7.36 9.50 -13.50
CA PRO A 143 7.88 8.57 -12.49
C PRO A 143 6.75 7.87 -11.73
N ALA A 144 7.04 6.70 -11.16
CA ALA A 144 6.04 5.93 -10.41
C ALA A 144 5.39 6.76 -9.29
N GLY A 145 4.07 6.61 -9.15
CA GLY A 145 3.20 7.38 -8.25
C GLY A 145 2.63 8.69 -8.84
N SER A 146 3.15 9.14 -9.99
CA SER A 146 2.64 10.35 -10.66
C SER A 146 1.29 10.08 -11.34
N ALA A 147 0.44 11.10 -11.47
CA ALA A 147 -0.75 11.00 -12.31
C ALA A 147 -0.36 10.93 -13.79
N ILE A 148 -1.04 10.10 -14.56
CA ILE A 148 -0.87 9.95 -16.01
C ILE A 148 -2.04 10.65 -16.71
N GLY A 149 -1.75 11.49 -17.71
CA GLY A 149 -2.78 12.09 -18.56
C GLY A 149 -3.44 11.07 -19.51
N THR A 150 -4.69 11.29 -19.89
CA THR A 150 -5.48 10.37 -20.75
C THR A 150 -4.87 10.11 -22.13
N ASP A 151 -4.04 11.01 -22.63
CA ASP A 151 -3.39 10.92 -23.94
C ASP A 151 -1.84 10.99 -23.82
N GLU A 152 -1.32 10.80 -22.60
CA GLU A 152 0.11 10.85 -22.34
C GLU A 152 0.78 9.53 -22.75
N VAL A 153 1.89 9.63 -23.49
CA VAL A 153 2.73 8.48 -23.83
C VAL A 153 3.78 8.30 -22.75
N VAL A 154 3.68 7.22 -21.98
CA VAL A 154 4.64 6.88 -20.93
C VAL A 154 5.94 6.40 -21.56
N THR A 155 7.05 7.02 -21.17
CA THR A 155 8.38 6.55 -21.56
C THR A 155 8.90 5.54 -20.55
N VAL A 156 9.03 4.27 -20.96
CA VAL A 156 9.66 3.22 -20.17
C VAL A 156 11.16 3.21 -20.45
N ILE A 157 11.96 3.45 -19.42
CA ILE A 157 13.42 3.46 -19.49
C ILE A 157 13.92 2.07 -19.14
N ALA A 158 14.50 1.37 -20.10
CA ALA A 158 14.99 0.01 -19.93
C ALA A 158 16.48 -0.11 -20.28
N THR A 159 17.15 -1.13 -19.76
CA THR A 159 18.55 -1.40 -20.08
C THR A 159 18.70 -1.86 -21.53
N SER A 160 19.80 -1.51 -22.17
CA SER A 160 20.21 -2.06 -23.46
C SER A 160 21.66 -2.57 -23.39
N THR A 161 22.05 -3.39 -24.35
CA THR A 161 23.40 -3.96 -24.40
C THR A 161 24.43 -2.85 -24.55
N PRO A 162 25.38 -2.70 -23.62
CA PRO A 162 26.41 -1.69 -23.72
C PRO A 162 27.46 -2.06 -24.77
N GLN A 163 28.10 -1.05 -25.33
CA GLN A 163 29.23 -1.24 -26.25
C GLN A 163 30.55 -1.50 -25.52
N TRP A 164 30.59 -1.32 -24.19
CA TRP A 164 31.74 -1.58 -23.35
C TRP A 164 31.62 -2.94 -22.66
N LYS A 165 32.77 -3.49 -22.23
CA LYS A 165 32.82 -4.75 -21.51
C LYS A 165 32.28 -4.57 -20.08
N CYS A 166 31.32 -5.39 -19.72
CA CYS A 166 30.81 -5.42 -18.35
C CYS A 166 31.73 -6.18 -17.40
N PRO A 167 31.67 -5.89 -16.08
CA PRO A 167 32.41 -6.67 -15.11
C PRO A 167 31.98 -8.14 -15.12
N ALA A 168 32.81 -9.02 -14.56
CA ALA A 168 32.62 -10.47 -14.61
C ALA A 168 31.43 -10.99 -13.78
N ASP A 169 30.74 -10.12 -13.03
CA ASP A 169 29.58 -10.43 -12.19
C ASP A 169 28.24 -10.44 -12.96
N GLY A 170 28.29 -10.59 -14.29
CA GLY A 170 27.11 -10.62 -15.16
C GLY A 170 26.08 -11.68 -14.75
N ASP A 171 26.54 -12.89 -14.41
CA ASP A 171 25.66 -14.00 -14.00
C ASP A 171 24.94 -13.69 -12.68
N SER A 172 25.64 -13.09 -11.72
CA SER A 172 25.06 -12.63 -10.45
C SER A 172 23.98 -11.58 -10.69
N ARG A 173 24.21 -10.61 -11.59
CA ARG A 173 23.18 -9.62 -11.97
C ARG A 173 21.97 -10.27 -12.64
N ALA A 174 22.20 -11.18 -13.60
CA ALA A 174 21.11 -11.89 -14.28
C ALA A 174 20.26 -12.68 -13.29
N ARG A 175 20.88 -13.36 -12.33
CA ARG A 175 20.19 -14.11 -11.28
C ARG A 175 19.39 -13.20 -10.36
N ALA A 176 19.99 -12.11 -9.90
CA ALA A 176 19.31 -11.12 -9.06
C ALA A 176 18.03 -10.57 -9.72
N TRP A 177 18.12 -10.13 -10.97
CA TRP A 177 16.95 -9.62 -11.70
C TRP A 177 15.92 -10.71 -12.02
N THR A 178 16.35 -11.93 -12.31
CA THR A 178 15.45 -13.09 -12.45
C THR A 178 14.68 -13.36 -11.15
N PHE A 179 15.35 -13.25 -10.00
CA PHE A 179 14.72 -13.41 -8.70
C PHE A 179 13.72 -12.28 -8.40
N LEU A 180 14.06 -11.02 -8.67
CA LEU A 180 13.11 -9.91 -8.52
C LEU A 180 11.87 -10.10 -9.42
N ARG A 181 12.05 -10.53 -10.67
CA ARG A 181 10.94 -10.85 -11.59
C ARG A 181 10.03 -11.95 -11.06
N PHE A 182 10.60 -12.98 -10.44
CA PHE A 182 9.84 -14.04 -9.77
C PHE A 182 8.97 -13.47 -8.65
N LEU A 183 9.52 -12.60 -7.79
CA LEU A 183 8.77 -12.00 -6.69
C LEU A 183 7.67 -11.04 -7.15
N VAL A 184 7.97 -10.17 -8.11
CA VAL A 184 7.06 -9.07 -8.49
C VAL A 184 6.01 -9.53 -9.50
N GLY A 185 6.41 -10.27 -10.54
CA GLY A 185 5.52 -10.66 -11.64
C GLY A 185 5.16 -12.13 -11.68
N GLY A 186 5.85 -12.99 -10.92
CA GLY A 186 5.68 -14.45 -11.00
C GLY A 186 6.04 -15.06 -12.37
N SER A 187 6.62 -14.27 -13.29
CA SER A 187 6.84 -14.64 -14.69
C SER A 187 8.20 -15.32 -14.92
N ALA A 188 9.13 -15.19 -13.99
CA ALA A 188 10.45 -15.80 -14.05
C ALA A 188 10.57 -16.93 -13.04
N HIS A 189 11.40 -17.94 -13.34
CA HIS A 189 11.73 -19.03 -12.43
C HIS A 189 13.25 -19.09 -12.27
N PRO A 190 13.79 -18.57 -11.16
CA PRO A 190 15.18 -18.77 -10.80
C PRO A 190 15.52 -20.26 -10.70
N ASP A 191 16.79 -20.61 -10.90
CA ASP A 191 17.25 -21.99 -10.74
C ASP A 191 17.37 -22.32 -9.24
N PHE A 192 16.24 -22.65 -8.64
CA PHE A 192 16.14 -23.02 -7.23
C PHE A 192 16.59 -24.47 -7.00
N ALA A 193 17.16 -24.73 -5.83
CA ALA A 193 17.28 -26.07 -5.30
C ALA A 193 15.88 -26.63 -4.97
N PRO A 194 15.68 -27.96 -4.90
CA PRO A 194 14.37 -28.54 -4.58
C PRO A 194 13.75 -27.99 -3.27
N GLY A 195 14.59 -27.67 -2.29
CA GLY A 195 14.18 -26.97 -1.06
C GLY A 195 14.96 -25.68 -0.89
N VAL A 196 14.25 -24.58 -0.69
CA VAL A 196 14.83 -23.24 -0.47
C VAL A 196 14.54 -22.80 0.95
N ARG A 197 15.59 -22.50 1.72
CA ARG A 197 15.46 -21.99 3.10
C ARG A 197 15.23 -20.48 3.06
N LEU A 198 14.15 -20.02 3.66
CA LEU A 198 13.83 -18.60 3.75
C LEU A 198 14.25 -18.08 5.13
N TYR A 199 14.96 -16.95 5.13
CA TYR A 199 15.37 -16.23 6.32
C TYR A 199 14.78 -14.83 6.29
N VAL A 200 14.29 -14.36 7.43
CA VAL A 200 13.85 -12.98 7.62
C VAL A 200 14.63 -12.42 8.79
N ASP A 201 15.34 -11.32 8.55
CA ASP A 201 16.08 -10.59 9.57
C ASP A 201 17.07 -11.48 10.36
N GLY A 202 17.73 -12.39 9.62
CA GLY A 202 18.74 -13.32 10.13
C GLY A 202 18.20 -14.66 10.63
N GLU A 203 16.90 -14.79 10.85
CA GLU A 203 16.28 -16.01 11.40
C GLU A 203 15.64 -16.87 10.31
N GLN A 204 15.85 -18.19 10.37
CA GLN A 204 15.20 -19.11 9.42
C GLN A 204 13.71 -19.23 9.77
N VAL A 205 12.84 -18.78 8.87
CA VAL A 205 11.39 -18.81 9.09
C VAL A 205 10.73 -20.06 8.53
N THR A 206 11.18 -20.56 7.37
CA THR A 206 10.58 -21.74 6.71
C THR A 206 11.50 -22.35 5.65
N VAL A 207 11.11 -23.52 5.13
CA VAL A 207 11.67 -24.14 3.92
C VAL A 207 10.55 -24.31 2.91
N VAL A 208 10.75 -23.82 1.69
CA VAL A 208 9.76 -23.89 0.60
C VAL A 208 10.24 -24.78 -0.53
N ASP A 209 9.31 -25.31 -1.31
CA ASP A 209 9.62 -26.01 -2.57
C ASP A 209 10.16 -24.99 -3.60
N GLY A 210 11.29 -25.30 -4.22
CA GLY A 210 11.89 -24.47 -5.27
C GLY A 210 11.04 -24.36 -6.54
N GLY A 211 10.14 -25.31 -6.78
CA GLY A 211 9.16 -25.25 -7.88
C GLY A 211 7.90 -24.45 -7.54
N ALA A 212 7.73 -23.97 -6.31
CA ALA A 212 6.55 -23.22 -5.92
C ALA A 212 6.56 -21.78 -6.47
N SER A 213 5.38 -21.27 -6.82
CA SER A 213 5.19 -19.87 -7.23
C SER A 213 5.49 -18.90 -6.07
N ALA A 214 5.93 -17.69 -6.40
CA ALA A 214 6.12 -16.59 -5.43
C ALA A 214 4.85 -16.22 -4.65
N SER A 215 3.66 -16.58 -5.17
CA SER A 215 2.37 -16.38 -4.52
C SER A 215 1.98 -17.50 -3.53
N SER A 216 2.76 -18.59 -3.48
CA SER A 216 2.54 -19.67 -2.51
C SER A 216 2.74 -19.15 -1.07
N PRO A 217 2.04 -19.70 -0.06
CA PRO A 217 2.02 -19.11 1.28
C PRO A 217 3.39 -18.83 1.89
N GLY A 218 4.34 -19.76 1.76
CA GLY A 218 5.70 -19.60 2.31
C GLY A 218 6.51 -18.51 1.64
N TRP A 219 6.51 -18.45 0.29
CA TRP A 219 7.17 -17.37 -0.44
C TRP A 219 6.49 -16.03 -0.19
N ARG A 220 5.16 -16.01 -0.25
CA ARG A 220 4.34 -14.81 -0.16
C ARG A 220 4.56 -14.05 1.15
N SER A 221 4.37 -14.72 2.29
CA SER A 221 4.44 -14.02 3.58
C SER A 221 5.86 -13.68 4.00
N ALA A 222 6.85 -14.52 3.66
CA ALA A 222 8.22 -14.32 4.11
C ALA A 222 9.01 -13.36 3.22
N VAL A 223 8.73 -13.31 1.91
CA VAL A 223 9.57 -12.57 0.95
C VAL A 223 8.75 -11.70 0.00
N SER A 224 7.76 -12.25 -0.70
CA SER A 224 7.10 -11.53 -1.80
C SER A 224 6.31 -10.33 -1.31
N ASP A 225 5.44 -10.46 -0.30
CA ASP A 225 4.61 -9.36 0.20
C ASP A 225 5.47 -8.20 0.77
N PRO A 226 6.48 -8.43 1.62
CA PRO A 226 7.39 -7.36 2.06
C PRO A 226 8.12 -6.66 0.92
N VAL A 227 8.58 -7.40 -0.09
CA VAL A 227 9.26 -6.83 -1.27
C VAL A 227 8.28 -6.02 -2.09
N LEU A 228 7.11 -6.55 -2.41
CA LEU A 228 6.04 -5.86 -3.14
C LEU A 228 5.66 -4.55 -2.45
N GLN A 229 5.45 -4.59 -1.13
CA GLN A 229 5.14 -3.41 -0.32
C GLN A 229 6.27 -2.37 -0.34
N TYR A 230 7.53 -2.79 -0.48
CA TYR A 230 8.67 -1.88 -0.54
C TYR A 230 8.83 -1.27 -1.94
N VAL A 231 8.74 -2.08 -3.00
CA VAL A 231 8.91 -1.62 -4.39
C VAL A 231 7.76 -0.80 -4.93
N SER A 232 6.56 -0.91 -4.32
CA SER A 232 5.40 -0.10 -4.67
C SER A 232 5.43 1.31 -4.07
N ARG A 233 6.38 1.62 -3.17
CA ARG A 233 6.49 2.94 -2.55
C ARG A 233 7.16 3.91 -3.53
N PRO A 234 6.54 5.08 -3.79
CA PRO A 234 7.22 6.14 -4.52
C PRO A 234 8.52 6.52 -3.81
N ALA A 235 9.61 6.56 -4.58
CA ALA A 235 10.92 6.97 -4.14
C ALA A 235 11.17 8.45 -4.49
N PRO A 236 11.76 9.27 -3.59
CA PRO A 236 12.16 10.65 -3.88
C PRO A 236 13.42 10.71 -4.77
N ASN A 237 13.33 10.12 -5.96
CA ASN A 237 14.34 10.19 -7.00
C ASN A 237 13.65 10.40 -8.37
N PRO A 238 14.39 10.78 -9.43
CA PRO A 238 13.80 11.09 -10.73
C PRO A 238 12.99 9.96 -11.39
N LEU A 239 13.16 8.71 -10.94
CA LEU A 239 12.47 7.54 -11.48
C LEU A 239 11.24 7.14 -10.66
N GLY A 240 11.03 7.74 -9.48
CA GLY A 240 9.90 7.45 -8.60
C GLY A 240 9.91 6.06 -7.97
N GLN A 241 10.97 5.27 -8.15
CA GLN A 241 11.05 3.89 -7.65
C GLN A 241 12.40 3.56 -7.00
N PRO A 242 12.50 2.50 -6.18
CA PRO A 242 13.76 2.12 -5.55
C PRO A 242 14.88 1.80 -6.54
N VAL A 243 16.10 2.23 -6.22
CA VAL A 243 17.31 1.89 -6.97
C VAL A 243 17.80 0.52 -6.52
N VAL A 244 18.06 -0.38 -7.47
CA VAL A 244 18.58 -1.73 -7.20
C VAL A 244 20.09 -1.73 -7.39
N SER A 245 20.82 -2.09 -6.34
CA SER A 245 22.24 -2.42 -6.41
C SER A 245 22.43 -3.93 -6.29
N VAL A 246 23.26 -4.50 -7.15
CA VAL A 246 23.61 -5.92 -7.12
C VAL A 246 25.12 -6.07 -6.94
N SER A 247 25.51 -6.93 -6.00
CA SER A 247 26.91 -7.25 -5.74
C SER A 247 27.07 -8.74 -5.42
N GLN A 248 28.28 -9.26 -5.59
CA GLN A 248 28.62 -10.62 -5.19
C GLN A 248 29.72 -10.55 -4.12
N GLY A 249 29.55 -11.28 -3.03
CA GLY A 249 30.53 -11.30 -1.96
C GLY A 249 30.05 -12.05 -0.74
N THR A 250 30.87 -12.06 0.30
CA THR A 250 30.45 -12.52 1.62
C THR A 250 29.59 -11.43 2.25
N PRO A 251 28.32 -11.70 2.61
CA PRO A 251 27.52 -10.72 3.34
C PRO A 251 28.23 -10.26 4.62
N PRO A 252 28.08 -8.98 5.01
CA PRO A 252 28.61 -8.48 6.26
C PRO A 252 28.05 -9.30 7.43
N ALA A 253 28.79 -9.33 8.55
CA ALA A 253 28.38 -10.09 9.73
C ALA A 253 27.01 -9.65 10.28
N THR A 254 26.66 -8.38 10.07
CA THR A 254 25.34 -7.82 10.35
C THR A 254 24.82 -7.06 9.14
N THR A 255 23.50 -7.16 8.89
CA THR A 255 22.79 -6.42 7.86
C THR A 255 21.60 -5.74 8.53
N CYS A 256 21.52 -4.41 8.45
CA CYS A 256 20.41 -3.65 9.03
C CYS A 256 20.22 -3.89 10.54
N GLY A 257 21.31 -4.15 11.28
CA GLY A 257 21.26 -4.46 12.71
C GLY A 257 20.99 -5.94 13.03
N HIS A 258 20.65 -6.75 12.04
CA HIS A 258 20.38 -8.17 12.20
C HIS A 258 21.60 -9.03 11.89
N PRO A 259 21.80 -10.16 12.59
CA PRO A 259 22.88 -11.09 12.29
C PRO A 259 22.72 -11.70 10.90
N ARG A 260 23.84 -12.00 10.25
CA ARG A 260 23.85 -12.65 8.95
C ARG A 260 23.27 -14.07 9.02
N ALA A 261 22.33 -14.38 8.13
CA ALA A 261 21.85 -15.74 7.87
C ALA A 261 22.99 -16.67 7.42
N THR A 262 22.99 -17.92 7.91
CA THR A 262 24.03 -18.91 7.60
C THR A 262 23.41 -20.22 7.11
N PRO A 263 22.98 -20.29 5.83
CA PRO A 263 22.33 -21.49 5.33
C PRO A 263 23.29 -22.68 5.31
N VAL A 264 22.85 -23.79 5.89
CA VAL A 264 23.61 -25.04 5.88
C VAL A 264 23.77 -25.53 4.45
N GLY A 265 25.01 -25.77 4.03
CA GLY A 265 25.34 -26.28 2.69
C GLY A 265 25.43 -25.20 1.60
N ALA A 266 25.24 -23.92 1.93
CA ALA A 266 25.47 -22.83 0.99
C ALA A 266 26.96 -22.57 0.78
N VAL A 267 27.31 -22.26 -0.46
CA VAL A 267 28.63 -21.78 -0.85
C VAL A 267 28.67 -20.26 -0.68
N VAL A 268 29.81 -19.74 -0.25
CA VAL A 268 30.12 -18.30 -0.25
C VAL A 268 31.02 -18.02 -1.46
N PRO A 269 30.79 -16.96 -2.26
CA PRO A 269 29.96 -15.78 -2.02
C PRO A 269 28.47 -15.91 -2.37
N SER A 270 27.64 -15.02 -1.82
CA SER A 270 26.23 -14.88 -2.19
C SER A 270 26.02 -13.74 -3.20
N THR A 271 24.93 -13.78 -3.96
CA THR A 271 24.44 -12.62 -4.72
C THR A 271 23.60 -11.74 -3.80
N ARG A 272 24.01 -10.50 -3.56
CA ARG A 272 23.31 -9.52 -2.73
C ARG A 272 22.60 -8.50 -3.60
N LEU A 273 21.31 -8.28 -3.33
CA LEU A 273 20.49 -7.21 -3.86
C LEU A 273 20.20 -6.21 -2.75
N VAL A 274 20.36 -4.92 -3.01
CA VAL A 274 19.97 -3.84 -2.09
C VAL A 274 19.04 -2.90 -2.83
N LEU A 275 17.82 -2.72 -2.32
CA LEU A 275 16.81 -1.84 -2.87
C LEU A 275 16.75 -0.56 -2.02
N MET A 276 17.10 0.58 -2.62
CA MET A 276 17.17 1.86 -1.94
C MET A 276 16.06 2.78 -2.44
N ALA A 277 15.04 3.05 -1.61
CA ALA A 277 14.00 4.02 -1.96
C ALA A 277 14.50 5.47 -1.92
N GLY A 278 15.57 5.78 -1.19
CA GLY A 278 16.01 7.17 -0.99
C GLY A 278 15.02 7.96 -0.12
N GLY A 279 15.52 8.92 0.65
CA GLY A 279 14.71 9.69 1.60
C GLY A 279 15.54 10.10 2.80
N PRO A 280 15.14 11.16 3.54
CA PRO A 280 15.86 11.65 4.70
C PRO A 280 16.00 10.58 5.79
N ASP A 281 15.08 9.61 5.88
CA ASP A 281 15.13 8.49 6.83
C ASP A 281 16.10 7.36 6.44
N ALA A 282 16.77 7.46 5.28
CA ALA A 282 17.90 6.59 4.94
C ALA A 282 19.15 6.87 5.79
N VAL A 283 19.01 7.52 6.97
CA VAL A 283 20.07 7.94 7.90
C VAL A 283 21.01 6.79 8.27
N ASN A 284 20.54 5.53 8.22
CA ASN A 284 21.35 4.33 8.48
C ASN A 284 21.77 3.57 7.22
N GLY A 285 21.43 4.05 6.03
CA GLY A 285 21.78 3.45 4.74
C GLY A 285 21.21 2.04 4.51
N CYS A 286 20.33 1.55 5.39
CA CYS A 286 19.74 0.22 5.28
C CYS A 286 18.55 0.28 4.31
N GLY A 287 18.76 -0.15 3.08
CA GLY A 287 17.68 -0.52 2.16
C GLY A 287 17.21 -1.94 2.42
N LEU A 288 16.05 -2.29 1.86
CA LEU A 288 15.61 -3.68 1.80
C LEU A 288 16.68 -4.51 1.09
N THR A 289 17.22 -5.49 1.79
CA THR A 289 18.36 -6.29 1.32
C THR A 289 17.96 -7.73 1.15
N ILE A 290 18.34 -8.34 0.03
CA ILE A 290 18.09 -9.74 -0.28
C ILE A 290 19.44 -10.40 -0.56
N ASP A 291 19.79 -11.43 0.19
CA ASP A 291 20.93 -12.29 -0.09
C ASP A 291 20.46 -13.63 -0.67
N LEU A 292 20.97 -13.98 -1.85
CA LEU A 292 20.73 -15.25 -2.53
C LEU A 292 21.95 -16.15 -2.32
N PHE A 293 21.74 -17.26 -1.61
CA PHE A 293 22.75 -18.25 -1.31
C PHE A 293 22.60 -19.45 -2.24
N GLU A 294 23.72 -19.84 -2.84
CA GLU A 294 23.77 -20.96 -3.78
C GLU A 294 24.32 -22.22 -3.11
N ASP A 295 23.87 -23.39 -3.57
CA ASP A 295 24.51 -24.66 -3.25
C ASP A 295 25.74 -24.93 -4.15
N VAL A 296 26.36 -26.10 -3.98
CA VAL A 296 27.53 -26.52 -4.78
C VAL A 296 27.23 -26.74 -6.27
N LEU A 297 25.96 -26.80 -6.67
CA LEU A 297 25.51 -26.92 -8.05
C LEU A 297 25.16 -25.55 -8.67
N GLY A 298 25.30 -24.45 -7.91
CA GLY A 298 24.95 -23.10 -8.36
C GLY A 298 23.46 -22.80 -8.31
N LYS A 299 22.66 -23.65 -7.64
CA LYS A 299 21.22 -23.44 -7.47
C LYS A 299 20.94 -22.65 -6.20
N ILE A 300 19.94 -21.77 -6.23
CA ILE A 300 19.55 -20.98 -5.05
C ILE A 300 18.94 -21.91 -4.01
N SER A 301 19.63 -22.10 -2.89
CA SER A 301 19.23 -22.98 -1.78
C SER A 301 18.83 -22.20 -0.52
N GLY A 302 19.16 -20.91 -0.45
CA GLY A 302 18.75 -20.01 0.62
C GLY A 302 18.46 -18.60 0.12
N VAL A 303 17.46 -17.97 0.72
CA VAL A 303 17.12 -16.55 0.50
C VAL A 303 16.99 -15.88 1.85
N ALA A 304 17.79 -14.84 2.10
CA ALA A 304 17.64 -14.02 3.30
C ALA A 304 17.13 -12.64 2.93
N LEU A 305 15.98 -12.25 3.49
CA LEU A 305 15.43 -10.91 3.41
C LEU A 305 15.79 -10.17 4.70
N TYR A 306 16.35 -8.97 4.56
CA TYR A 306 16.52 -8.02 5.66
C TYR A 306 15.67 -6.81 5.39
N THR A 307 14.73 -6.55 6.30
CA THR A 307 13.86 -5.39 6.21
C THR A 307 14.57 -4.17 6.79
N PRO A 308 14.30 -2.97 6.25
CA PRO A 308 14.74 -1.75 6.89
C PRO A 308 14.03 -1.65 8.24
N GLY A 309 14.77 -1.89 9.32
CA GLY A 309 14.21 -1.78 10.66
C GLY A 309 13.68 -0.37 10.89
N THR A 310 12.49 -0.25 11.44
CA THR A 310 12.17 0.91 12.26
C THR A 310 13.22 0.90 13.36
N ALA A 311 14.21 1.79 13.30
CA ALA A 311 15.26 1.89 14.30
C ALA A 311 14.61 1.68 15.68
N ALA A 312 14.99 0.61 16.37
CA ALA A 312 14.51 0.38 17.73
C ALA A 312 14.81 1.69 18.47
N ALA A 313 13.76 2.36 18.96
CA ALA A 313 13.95 3.58 19.72
C ALA A 313 14.92 3.22 20.87
N PRO A 314 16.04 3.94 21.01
CA PRO A 314 17.09 3.59 21.97
C PRO A 314 16.58 3.53 23.41
#